data_AF-A0A6M3KZA4-F1
#
_entry.id   AF-A0A6M3KZA4-F1
#
_cell.length_a   1.000
_cell.length_b   1.000
_cell.length_c   1.000
_cell.angle_alpha   90.00
_cell.angle_beta   90.00
_cell.angle_gamma   90.00
#
_symmetry.space_group_name_H-M   'P 1'
#
loop_
_entity.id
_entity.type
_entity.pdbx_description
1 polymer ?
#
loop_
_entity_poly.entity_id
_entity_poly.type
_entity_poly.pdbx_seq_one_letter_code
_entity_poly.pdbx_strand_id
1 'polypeptide(L)'
;MLKKLQEKYRKIMKRLGEIRALEGDALTAEIRAERDALLTEINTVTSDIDAENRRLELEARNLGGQTDPNGGDPGAGSDISMPDQ
;
A
#
# COMPACT_ATOMS: atom_id res chain seq x y z
N MET A 1 -4.10 -4.77 -6.71
CA MET A 1 -4.64 -3.43 -7.03
C MET A 1 -3.53 -2.39 -7.11
N LEU A 2 -2.63 -2.31 -6.12
CA LEU A 2 -1.52 -1.35 -6.03
C LEU A 2 -0.70 -1.14 -7.32
N LYS A 3 -0.26 -2.22 -7.99
CA LYS A 3 0.53 -2.12 -9.24
C LYS A 3 -0.20 -1.32 -10.34
N LYS A 4 -1.52 -1.45 -10.44
CA LYS A 4 -2.34 -0.72 -11.42
C LYS A 4 -2.39 0.78 -11.08
N LEU A 5 -2.52 1.12 -9.80
CA LEU A 5 -2.51 2.51 -9.31
C LEU A 5 -1.15 3.17 -9.58
N GLN A 6 -0.05 2.47 -9.28
CA GLN A 6 1.31 2.95 -9.57
C GLN A 6 1.56 3.14 -11.08
N GLU A 7 1.07 2.22 -11.92
CA GLU A 7 1.15 2.39 -13.37
C GLU A 7 0.36 3.60 -13.85
N LYS A 8 -0.86 3.80 -13.32
CA LYS A 8 -1.68 4.97 -13.60
C LYS A 8 -0.97 6.27 -13.22
N TYR A 9 -0.41 6.34 -12.01
CA TYR A 9 0.38 7.48 -11.54
C TYR A 9 1.54 7.82 -12.49
N ARG A 10 2.30 6.80 -12.93
CA ARG A 10 3.40 6.99 -13.89
C ARG A 10 2.93 7.55 -15.22
N LYS A 11 1.79 7.09 -15.75
CA LYS A 11 1.22 7.60 -17.00
C LYS A 11 0.81 9.07 -16.88
N ILE A 12 0.16 9.43 -15.78
CA ILE A 12 -0.24 10.83 -15.51
C ILE A 12 0.98 11.73 -15.39
N MET A 13 1.99 11.32 -14.62
CA MET A 13 3.24 12.09 -14.48
C MET A 13 3.98 12.27 -15.81
N LYS A 14 4.00 11.24 -16.66
CA LYS A 14 4.57 11.35 -18.01
C LYS A 14 3.81 12.40 -18.85
N ARG A 15 2.48 12.32 -18.87
CA ARG A 15 1.64 13.25 -19.62
C ARG A 15 1.77 14.69 -19.13
N LEU A 16 1.83 14.88 -17.81
CA LEU A 16 2.08 16.19 -17.22
C LEU A 16 3.45 16.76 -17.63
N GLY A 17 4.48 15.91 -17.72
CA GLY A 17 5.78 16.30 -18.24
C GLY A 17 5.75 16.75 -19.70
N GLU A 18 5.00 16.05 -20.55
CA GLU A 18 4.77 16.44 -21.95
C GLU A 18 4.07 17.80 -22.05
N ILE A 19 3.04 18.05 -21.22
CA ILE A 19 2.36 19.34 -21.17
C ILE A 19 3.28 20.46 -20.70
N ARG A 20 4.09 20.22 -19.66
CA ARG A 20 5.07 21.21 -19.17
C ARG A 20 6.13 21.55 -20.21
N ALA A 21 6.52 20.59 -21.05
CA ALA A 21 7.44 20.87 -22.16
C ALA A 21 6.82 21.83 -23.19
N LEU A 22 5.48 21.84 -23.32
CA LEU A 22 4.73 22.77 -24.16
C LEU A 22 4.48 24.13 -23.49
N GLU A 23 4.77 24.29 -22.19
CA GLU A 23 4.59 25.55 -21.45
C GLU A 23 5.45 26.72 -21.97
N GLY A 24 6.48 26.44 -22.78
CA GLY A 24 7.29 27.44 -23.47
C GLY A 24 6.68 28.02 -24.76
N ASP A 25 5.80 27.28 -25.46
CA ASP A 25 5.49 27.58 -26.87
C ASP A 25 4.10 28.19 -27.12
N ALA A 26 3.09 27.90 -26.29
CA ALA A 26 1.82 28.64 -26.13
C ALA A 26 0.79 27.76 -25.37
N LEU A 27 0.41 28.12 -24.14
CA LEU A 27 -0.71 27.43 -23.48
C LEU A 27 -2.04 27.92 -24.00
N THR A 28 -2.66 27.09 -24.84
CA THR A 28 -4.09 27.14 -25.08
C THR A 28 -4.85 26.87 -23.78
N ALA A 29 -6.09 27.36 -23.70
CA ALA A 29 -6.96 27.11 -22.54
C ALA A 29 -7.20 25.60 -22.32
N GLU A 30 -7.23 24.83 -23.40
CA GLU A 30 -7.40 23.37 -23.36
C GLU A 30 -6.22 22.68 -22.67
N ILE A 31 -4.99 23.06 -22.98
CA ILE A 31 -3.79 22.49 -22.35
C ILE A 31 -3.73 22.84 -20.85
N ARG A 32 -4.18 24.05 -20.46
CA ARG A 32 -4.31 24.42 -19.03
C ARG A 32 -5.32 23.54 -18.31
N ALA A 33 -6.50 23.36 -18.91
CA ALA A 33 -7.55 22.53 -18.35
C ALA A 33 -7.08 21.06 -18.22
N GLU A 34 -6.36 20.53 -19.21
CA GLU A 34 -5.77 19.19 -19.16
C GLU A 34 -4.74 19.09 -18.02
N ARG A 35 -3.84 20.06 -17.89
CA ARG A 35 -2.86 20.12 -16.78
C ARG A 35 -3.55 20.09 -15.43
N ASP A 36 -4.57 20.92 -15.23
CA ASP A 36 -5.27 21.04 -13.94
C ASP A 36 -6.06 19.77 -13.62
N ALA A 37 -6.64 19.12 -14.64
CA ALA A 37 -7.26 17.81 -14.49
C ALA A 37 -6.25 16.73 -14.09
N LEU A 38 -5.06 16.69 -14.73
CA LEU A 38 -4.00 15.74 -14.38
C LEU A 38 -3.47 15.96 -12.96
N LEU A 39 -3.35 17.22 -12.52
CA LEU A 39 -2.96 17.55 -11.14
C LEU A 39 -4.01 17.06 -10.13
N THR A 40 -5.29 17.19 -10.46
CA THR A 40 -6.38 16.63 -9.64
C THR A 40 -6.30 15.11 -9.60
N GLU A 41 -6.04 14.47 -10.75
CA GLU A 41 -5.95 13.02 -10.85
C GLU A 41 -4.73 12.46 -10.09
N ILE A 42 -3.62 13.19 -10.05
CA ILE A 42 -2.44 12.88 -9.22
C ILE A 42 -2.85 12.77 -7.75
N ASN A 43 -3.56 13.77 -7.22
CA ASN A 43 -3.96 13.79 -5.82
C ASN A 43 -4.85 12.58 -5.47
N THR A 44 -5.82 12.28 -6.34
CA THR A 44 -6.68 11.10 -6.17
C THR A 44 -5.88 9.80 -6.18
N VAL A 45 -5.03 9.59 -7.18
CA VAL A 45 -4.26 8.35 -7.30
C VAL A 45 -3.25 8.18 -6.17
N THR A 46 -2.61 9.25 -5.70
CA THR A 46 -1.72 9.19 -4.53
C THR A 46 -2.49 8.79 -3.28
N SER A 47 -3.67 9.39 -3.04
CA SER A 47 -4.53 8.99 -1.93
C SER A 47 -4.94 7.52 -2.00
N ASP A 48 -5.29 7.02 -3.19
CA ASP A 48 -5.65 5.62 -3.40
C ASP A 48 -4.46 4.67 -3.15
N ILE A 49 -3.25 5.06 -3.56
CA ILE A 49 -2.01 4.31 -3.28
C ILE A 49 -1.78 4.21 -1.78
N ASP A 50 -1.91 5.32 -1.05
CA ASP A 50 -1.71 5.35 0.40
C ASP A 50 -2.76 4.49 1.13
N ALA A 51 -4.02 4.55 0.69
CA ALA A 51 -5.08 3.72 1.23
C ALA A 51 -4.81 2.22 0.99
N GLU A 52 -4.41 1.84 -0.22
CA GLU A 52 -4.08 0.46 -0.56
C GLU A 52 -2.85 -0.05 0.19
N ASN A 53 -1.83 0.78 0.39
CA ASN A 53 -0.65 0.45 1.19
C ASN A 53 -1.04 0.19 2.66
N ARG A 54 -1.87 1.05 3.27
CA ARG A 54 -2.38 0.83 4.63
C ARG A 54 -3.18 -0.47 4.73
N ARG A 55 -4.01 -0.79 3.72
CA ARG A 55 -4.77 -2.05 3.67
C ARG A 55 -3.82 -3.26 3.65
N LEU A 56 -2.80 -3.22 2.80
CA LEU A 56 -1.80 -4.30 2.70
C LEU A 56 -0.99 -4.46 3.98
N GLU A 57 -0.65 -3.37 4.67
CA GLU A 57 0.05 -3.43 5.95
C GLU A 57 -0.81 -4.09 7.04
N LEU A 58 -2.09 -3.74 7.13
CA LEU A 58 -3.03 -4.39 8.05
C LEU A 58 -3.19 -5.88 7.72
N GLU A 59 -3.30 -6.24 6.45
CA GLU A 59 -3.38 -7.63 5.98
C GLU A 59 -2.13 -8.42 6.37
N ALA A 60 -0.94 -7.84 6.18
CA ALA A 60 0.33 -8.46 6.58
C ALA A 60 0.45 -8.64 8.09
N ARG A 61 0.01 -7.68 8.91
CA ARG A 61 -0.01 -7.80 10.38
C ARG A 61 -0.97 -8.88 10.86
N ASN A 62 -2.14 -9.01 10.24
CA ASN A 62 -3.12 -10.04 10.59
C ASN A 62 -2.63 -11.44 10.20
N LEU A 63 -1.86 -11.58 9.11
CA LEU A 63 -1.23 -12.83 8.70
C LEU A 63 0.04 -13.16 9.51
N GLY A 64 0.77 -12.15 10.00
CA GLY A 64 1.95 -12.30 10.84
C GLY A 64 1.68 -12.47 12.34
N GLY A 65 0.43 -12.26 12.79
CA GLY A 65 0.01 -12.33 14.19
C GLY A 65 -0.20 -13.74 14.76
N GLN A 66 0.03 -14.79 13.97
CA GLN A 66 0.06 -16.19 14.42
C GLN A 66 1.49 -16.73 14.37
N THR A 67 2.40 -16.10 15.10
CA THR A 67 3.52 -16.84 15.70
C THR A 67 3.32 -16.72 17.19
N ASP A 68 2.70 -17.75 17.75
CA ASP A 68 2.69 -17.98 19.18
C ASP A 68 4.15 -18.08 19.66
N PRO A 69 4.68 -17.11 20.41
CA PRO A 69 6.02 -17.23 21.00
C PRO A 69 6.01 -18.06 22.28
N ASN A 70 4.83 -18.50 22.76
CA ASN A 70 4.59 -19.16 24.03
C ASN A 70 3.45 -20.19 23.93
N GLY A 71 3.55 -21.10 22.96
CA GLY A 71 2.75 -22.32 22.92
C GLY A 71 3.28 -23.26 23.99
N GLY A 72 2.96 -22.91 25.24
CA GLY A 72 3.52 -23.47 26.45
C GLY A 72 3.56 -24.99 26.43
N ASP A 73 4.69 -25.49 26.88
CA ASP A 73 4.88 -26.84 27.40
C ASP A 73 3.65 -27.21 28.27
N PRO A 74 2.76 -28.12 27.80
CA PRO A 74 1.73 -28.66 28.65
C PRO A 74 2.43 -29.66 29.57
N GLY A 75 2.91 -29.15 30.70
CA GLY A 75 3.42 -29.86 31.85
C GLY A 75 3.68 -31.35 31.65
N ALA A 76 4.94 -31.70 31.45
CA ALA A 76 5.47 -32.98 31.91
C ALA A 76 5.49 -33.03 33.45
N GLY A 77 4.31 -32.85 34.07
CA GLY A 77 4.02 -33.37 35.40
C GLY A 77 3.77 -34.86 35.22
N SER A 78 4.86 -35.62 35.07
CA SER A 78 4.81 -37.06 35.19
C SER A 78 4.27 -37.36 36.58
N ASP A 79 3.03 -37.85 36.64
CA ASP A 79 2.51 -38.63 37.75
C ASP A 79 3.50 -39.77 38.02
N ILE A 80 4.47 -39.51 38.89
CA ILE A 80 5.23 -40.57 39.56
C ILE A 80 4.37 -40.93 40.76
N SER A 81 3.43 -41.83 40.53
CA SER A 81 2.84 -42.64 41.58
C SER A 81 3.98 -43.27 42.38
N MET A 82 4.07 -42.90 43.67
CA MET A 82 4.88 -43.61 44.66
C MET A 82 4.49 -45.09 44.68
N PRO A 83 5.45 -46.01 44.74
CA PRO A 83 5.28 -47.23 45.50
C PRO A 83 5.99 -47.03 46.84
N ASP A 84 5.21 -46.85 47.91
CA ASP A 84 5.72 -47.03 49.26
C ASP A 84 4.98 -48.22 49.89
N GLN A 85 5.78 -49.25 50.16
CA GLN A 85 5.57 -50.48 50.97
C GLN A 85 4.85 -51.68 50.34
#